data_AF-A0AAU3DAM3-F1
#
_entry.id   AF-A0AAU3DAM3-F1
#
_cell.length_a   1.000
_cell.length_b   1.000
_cell.length_c   1.000
_cell.angle_alpha   90.00
_cell.angle_beta   90.00
_cell.angle_gamma   90.00
#
_symmetry.space_group_name_H-M   'P 1'
#
loop_
_entity.id
_entity.type
_entity.pdbx_description
1 polymer ?
#
loop_
_entity_poly.entity_id
_entity_poly.type
_entity_poly.pdbx_seq_one_letter_code
_entity_poly.pdbx_strand_id
1 'polypeptide(L)'
;MGCACNQKGREMYEVVMNGGTGRVAWSNRNRPTTETVAGRYPGSVVRKKGSEDIVHHKEAYEVARTEGGPALFASSNLAAATAHADQLGTAYVRDAASKEVVHTAPAAPVAAVTVTKD
;
A
#
# COMPACT_ATOMS: atom_id res chain seq x y z
N MET A 1 -27.29 -18.94 -28.58
CA MET A 1 -26.33 -17.81 -28.48
C MET A 1 -26.26 -17.38 -27.02
N GLY A 2 -25.30 -17.93 -26.26
CA GLY A 2 -25.16 -17.69 -24.83
C GLY A 2 -24.51 -16.34 -24.57
N CYS A 3 -25.27 -15.45 -23.93
CA CYS A 3 -24.89 -14.08 -23.60
C CYS A 3 -23.61 -14.05 -22.72
N ALA A 4 -22.57 -13.37 -23.18
CA ALA A 4 -21.26 -13.24 -22.52
C ALA A 4 -21.27 -12.35 -21.26
N CYS A 5 -22.42 -12.23 -20.58
CA CYS A 5 -22.62 -11.34 -19.43
C CYS A 5 -22.07 -11.89 -18.11
N ASN A 6 -21.55 -13.12 -18.09
CA ASN A 6 -20.91 -13.74 -16.91
C ASN A 6 -19.40 -13.48 -16.79
N GLN A 7 -18.85 -12.44 -17.43
CA GLN A 7 -17.46 -12.01 -17.18
C GLN A 7 -17.29 -11.17 -15.89
N LYS A 8 -18.33 -11.05 -15.06
CA LYS A 8 -18.19 -10.63 -13.66
C LYS A 8 -17.42 -11.73 -12.91
N GLY A 9 -16.11 -11.54 -12.69
CA GLY A 9 -15.34 -12.42 -11.80
C GLY A 9 -13.93 -12.82 -12.26
N ARG A 10 -13.40 -12.24 -13.34
CA ARG A 10 -11.98 -12.46 -13.66
C ARG A 10 -11.13 -11.44 -12.93
N GLU A 11 -10.45 -11.88 -11.86
CA GLU A 11 -9.45 -11.08 -11.15
C GLU A 11 -8.47 -10.49 -12.17
N MET A 12 -8.35 -9.17 -12.16
CA MET A 12 -7.33 -8.44 -12.91
C MET A 12 -6.35 -7.85 -11.91
N TYR A 13 -5.08 -7.83 -12.30
CA TYR A 13 -3.98 -7.30 -11.52
C TYR A 13 -3.40 -6.10 -12.25
N GLU A 14 -3.13 -5.03 -11.51
CA GLU A 14 -2.61 -3.77 -12.03
C GLU A 14 -1.25 -3.48 -11.41
N VAL A 15 -0.27 -3.12 -12.24
CA VAL A 15 0.98 -2.51 -11.79
C VAL A 15 0.74 -1.02 -11.68
N VAL A 16 0.85 -0.49 -10.48
CA VAL A 16 0.59 0.91 -10.15
C VAL A 16 1.88 1.56 -9.68
N MET A 17 2.19 2.73 -10.25
CA MET A 17 3.38 3.48 -9.89
C MET A 17 3.22 4.22 -8.56
N ASN A 18 4.30 4.78 -8.04
CA ASN A 18 4.32 5.63 -6.84
C ASN A 18 3.67 4.95 -5.62
N GLY A 19 4.06 3.71 -5.33
CA GLY A 19 3.62 3.00 -4.15
C GLY A 19 2.14 2.62 -4.12
N GLY A 20 1.40 2.78 -5.23
CA GLY A 20 -0.04 2.46 -5.31
C GLY A 20 -0.95 3.66 -5.53
N THR A 21 -0.42 4.89 -5.47
CA THR A 21 -1.20 6.13 -5.65
C THR A 21 -1.04 6.75 -7.04
N GLY A 22 -0.10 6.25 -7.84
CA GLY A 22 0.19 6.78 -9.17
C GLY A 22 -0.70 6.22 -10.28
N ARG A 23 -0.27 6.46 -11.52
CA ARG A 23 -0.92 5.88 -12.71
C ARG A 23 -0.69 4.37 -12.79
N VAL A 24 -1.65 3.68 -13.40
CA VAL A 24 -1.49 2.28 -13.80
C VAL A 24 -0.53 2.22 -14.99
N ALA A 25 0.59 1.52 -14.82
CA ALA A 25 1.57 1.31 -15.88
C ALA A 25 1.23 0.09 -16.74
N TRP A 26 0.62 -0.93 -16.14
CA TRP A 26 0.30 -2.20 -16.79
C TRP A 26 -0.88 -2.88 -16.11
N SER A 27 -1.66 -3.67 -16.85
CA SER A 27 -2.70 -4.51 -16.26
C SER A 27 -2.81 -5.85 -17.00
N ASN A 28 -2.98 -6.94 -16.25
CA ASN A 28 -3.15 -8.29 -16.80
C ASN A 28 -3.92 -9.18 -15.80
N ARG A 29 -4.55 -10.25 -16.29
CA ARG A 29 -5.22 -11.27 -15.48
C ARG A 29 -4.25 -12.28 -14.85
N ASN A 30 -3.02 -12.40 -15.38
CA ASN A 30 -2.02 -13.33 -14.86
C ASN A 30 -1.13 -12.67 -13.80
N ARG A 31 -1.32 -13.05 -12.52
CA ARG A 31 -0.59 -12.49 -11.37
C ARG A 31 0.94 -12.64 -11.49
N PRO A 32 1.53 -13.83 -11.65
CA PRO A 32 2.98 -14.00 -11.83
C PRO A 32 3.60 -13.11 -12.92
N THR A 33 2.89 -12.94 -14.05
CA THR A 33 3.34 -12.04 -15.11
C THR A 33 3.33 -10.58 -14.65
N THR A 34 2.27 -10.16 -13.98
CA THR A 34 2.15 -8.79 -13.45
C THR A 34 3.23 -8.51 -12.39
N GLU A 35 3.55 -9.47 -11.52
CA GLU A 35 4.64 -9.35 -10.54
C GLU A 35 6.01 -9.24 -11.23
N THR A 36 6.24 -10.03 -12.28
CA THR A 36 7.47 -9.95 -13.08
C THR A 36 7.61 -8.57 -13.74
N VAL A 37 6.51 -8.01 -14.26
CA VAL A 37 6.48 -6.67 -14.85
C VAL A 37 6.72 -5.60 -13.79
N ALA A 38 6.08 -5.68 -12.62
CA ALA A 38 6.30 -4.77 -11.51
C ALA A 38 7.77 -4.72 -11.08
N GLY A 39 8.48 -5.85 -11.12
CA GLY A 39 9.92 -5.92 -10.86
C GLY A 39 10.79 -5.05 -11.78
N ARG A 40 10.27 -4.56 -12.92
CA ARG A 40 10.96 -3.63 -13.83
C ARG A 40 10.73 -2.16 -13.48
N TYR A 41 9.79 -1.87 -12.60
CA TYR A 41 9.39 -0.52 -12.22
C TYR A 41 9.64 -0.31 -10.72
N PRO A 42 10.75 0.32 -10.33
CA PRO A 42 11.03 0.65 -8.92
C PRO A 42 9.91 1.54 -8.34
N GLY A 43 9.54 1.32 -7.07
CA GLY A 43 8.44 2.07 -6.46
C GLY A 43 7.07 1.69 -7.00
N SER A 44 6.95 0.63 -7.80
CA SER A 44 5.66 0.12 -8.25
C SER A 44 5.14 -0.99 -7.34
N VAL A 45 3.81 -1.15 -7.36
CA VAL A 45 3.10 -2.15 -6.59
C VAL A 45 2.10 -2.88 -7.49
N VAL A 46 1.78 -4.11 -7.15
CA VAL A 46 0.70 -4.86 -7.78
C VAL A 46 -0.51 -4.82 -6.87
N ARG A 47 -1.65 -4.36 -7.40
CA ARG A 47 -2.95 -4.42 -6.71
C ARG A 47 -3.98 -5.19 -7.51
N LYS A 48 -5.04 -5.64 -6.86
CA LYS A 48 -6.22 -6.17 -7.56
C LYS A 48 -7.02 -5.01 -8.15
N LYS A 49 -7.41 -5.11 -9.41
CA LYS A 49 -8.26 -4.12 -10.08
C LYS A 49 -9.59 -4.01 -9.36
N GLY A 50 -9.98 -2.79 -8.98
CA GLY A 50 -11.19 -2.54 -8.20
C GLY A 50 -11.02 -2.74 -6.70
N SER A 51 -9.80 -3.02 -6.23
CA SER A 51 -9.41 -2.93 -4.81
C SER A 51 -8.21 -1.98 -4.66
N GLU A 52 -8.06 -1.40 -3.48
CA GLU A 52 -6.84 -0.69 -3.08
C GLU A 52 -5.79 -1.65 -2.49
N ASP A 53 -6.13 -2.93 -2.32
CA ASP A 53 -5.26 -3.93 -1.71
C ASP A 53 -4.04 -4.24 -2.59
N ILE A 54 -2.87 -3.91 -2.07
CA ILE A 54 -1.58 -4.31 -2.63
C ILE A 54 -1.35 -5.79 -2.32
N VAL A 55 -1.16 -6.57 -3.38
CA VAL A 55 -0.89 -8.02 -3.30
C VAL A 55 0.59 -8.37 -3.47
N HIS A 56 1.38 -7.44 -4.02
CA HIS A 56 2.83 -7.61 -4.17
C HIS A 56 3.54 -6.26 -4.29
N HIS A 57 4.67 -6.11 -3.61
CA HIS A 57 5.62 -5.01 -3.78
C HIS A 57 7.02 -5.46 -3.30
N LYS A 58 8.04 -4.65 -3.59
CA LYS A 58 9.43 -4.88 -3.11
C LYS A 58 9.94 -3.76 -2.19
N GLU A 59 9.05 -2.84 -1.86
CA GLU A 59 9.36 -1.70 -1.01
C GLU A 59 9.55 -2.11 0.45
N ALA A 60 10.40 -1.37 1.17
CA ALA A 60 10.77 -1.66 2.56
C ALA A 60 9.65 -1.40 3.58
N TYR A 61 8.77 -0.43 3.32
CA TYR A 61 7.69 -0.07 4.24
C TYR A 61 6.33 -0.19 3.56
N GLU A 62 5.34 -0.62 4.32
CA GLU A 62 3.95 -0.73 3.89
C GLU A 62 3.03 0.02 4.84
N VAL A 63 1.99 0.65 4.29
CA VAL A 63 0.96 1.38 5.04
C VAL A 63 -0.35 0.61 4.94
N ALA A 64 -0.98 0.34 6.08
CA ALA A 64 -2.27 -0.33 6.18
C ALA A 64 -3.23 0.43 7.09
N ARG A 65 -4.54 0.33 6.87
CA ARG A 65 -5.55 0.96 7.75
C ARG A 65 -5.74 0.25 9.08
N THR A 66 -5.42 -1.04 9.13
CA THR A 66 -5.54 -1.88 10.33
C THR A 66 -4.22 -2.58 10.58
N GLU A 67 -3.91 -2.81 11.85
CA GLU A 67 -2.79 -3.66 12.24
C GLU A 67 -3.00 -5.06 11.65
N GLY A 68 -1.98 -5.59 10.95
CA GLY A 68 -2.11 -6.87 10.24
C GLY A 68 -2.92 -6.84 8.92
N GLY A 69 -3.52 -5.70 8.56
CA GLY A 69 -4.37 -5.55 7.38
C GLY A 69 -3.64 -5.54 6.03
N PRO A 70 -4.38 -5.48 4.91
CA PRO A 70 -3.80 -5.33 3.59
C PRO A 70 -3.04 -4.00 3.46
N ALA A 71 -1.92 -4.02 2.75
CA ALA A 71 -1.19 -2.82 2.42
C ALA A 71 -1.96 -2.01 1.36
N LEU A 72 -2.04 -0.70 1.54
CA LEU A 72 -2.69 0.26 0.63
C LEU A 72 -1.67 1.16 -0.06
N PHE A 73 -0.50 1.33 0.58
CA PHE A 73 0.63 2.04 0.02
C PHE A 73 1.93 1.35 0.41
N ALA A 74 2.94 1.40 -0.45
CA ALA A 74 4.27 0.88 -0.14
C ALA A 74 5.37 1.82 -0.62
N SER A 75 6.42 1.99 0.18
CA SER A 75 7.57 2.83 -0.16
C SER A 75 8.84 2.36 0.52
N SER A 76 9.97 2.45 -0.17
CA SER A 76 11.29 2.21 0.43
C SER A 76 11.75 3.36 1.35
N ASN A 77 11.00 4.46 1.42
CA ASN A 77 11.30 5.60 2.27
C ASN A 77 10.30 5.70 3.43
N LEU A 78 10.79 5.56 4.67
CA LEU A 78 9.97 5.63 5.89
C LEU A 78 9.24 6.96 6.03
N ALA A 79 9.88 8.08 5.70
CA ALA A 79 9.25 9.40 5.81
C ALA A 79 8.08 9.55 4.83
N ALA A 80 8.19 9.00 3.62
CA ALA A 80 7.11 8.99 2.65
C ALA A 80 5.95 8.09 3.11
N ALA A 81 6.25 6.90 3.66
CA ALA A 81 5.24 6.01 4.22
C ALA A 81 4.52 6.63 5.43
N THR A 82 5.26 7.29 6.32
CA THR A 82 4.74 8.02 7.48
C THR A 82 3.82 9.16 7.06
N ALA A 83 4.29 10.02 6.14
CA ALA A 83 3.48 11.12 5.61
C ALA A 83 2.18 10.62 4.96
N HIS A 84 2.22 9.48 4.26
CA HIS A 84 1.01 8.89 3.69
C HIS A 84 0.08 8.30 4.77
N ALA A 85 0.62 7.66 5.80
CA ALA A 85 -0.17 7.18 6.93
C ALA A 85 -0.87 8.35 7.66
N ASP A 86 -0.17 9.46 7.87
CA ASP A 86 -0.73 10.66 8.51
C ASP A 86 -1.86 11.29 7.67
N GLN A 87 -1.76 11.26 6.34
CA GLN A 87 -2.84 11.69 5.43
C GLN A 87 -4.10 10.83 5.56
N LEU A 88 -3.96 9.54 5.88
CA LEU A 88 -5.08 8.62 6.07
C LEU A 88 -5.73 8.77 7.46
N GLY A 89 -5.08 9.45 8.40
CA GLY A 89 -5.56 9.70 9.75
C GLY A 89 -5.46 8.47 10.65
N THR A 90 -6.00 7.32 10.26
CA THR A 90 -5.91 6.04 11.01
C THR A 90 -5.20 4.99 10.16
N ALA A 91 -3.90 4.81 10.39
CA ALA A 91 -3.08 3.89 9.61
C ALA A 91 -1.84 3.42 10.38
N TYR A 92 -1.23 2.35 9.90
CA TYR A 92 -0.05 1.71 10.47
C TYR A 92 1.01 1.63 9.38
N VAL A 93 2.21 2.13 9.66
CA VAL A 93 3.39 1.86 8.85
C VAL A 93 4.10 0.65 9.44
N ARG A 94 4.40 -0.32 8.60
CA ARG A 94 5.12 -1.54 8.98
C ARG A 94 6.34 -1.73 8.12
N ASP A 95 7.37 -2.32 8.71
CA ASP A 95 8.47 -2.88 7.94
C ASP A 95 7.98 -4.12 7.17
N ALA A 96 8.22 -4.15 5.86
CA ALA A 96 7.64 -5.14 4.97
C ALA A 96 8.22 -6.54 5.19
N ALA A 97 9.46 -6.64 5.69
CA ALA A 97 10.17 -7.91 5.90
C ALA A 97 9.81 -8.56 7.24
N SER A 98 9.81 -7.78 8.32
CA SER A 98 9.53 -8.22 9.69
C SER A 98 8.04 -8.16 10.06
N LYS A 99 7.26 -7.36 9.32
CA LYS A 99 5.86 -7.01 9.65
C LYS A 99 5.68 -6.26 10.97
N GLU A 100 6.77 -5.77 11.55
CA GLU A 100 6.76 -4.94 12.75
C GLU A 100 6.18 -3.55 12.45
N VAL A 101 5.31 -3.05 13.32
CA VAL A 101 4.77 -1.70 13.22
C VAL A 101 5.85 -0.71 13.66
N VAL A 102 6.25 0.17 12.74
CA VAL A 102 7.27 1.20 12.98
C VAL A 102 6.65 2.58 13.21
N HIS A 103 5.41 2.82 12.77
CA HIS A 103 4.67 4.05 13.02
C HIS A 103 3.16 3.80 13.06
N THR A 104 2.45 4.57 13.88
CA THR A 104 0.98 4.58 13.96
C THR A 104 0.46 5.99 13.74
N ALA A 105 -0.49 6.15 12.83
CA ALA A 105 -1.23 7.38 12.58
C ALA A 105 -2.63 7.33 13.28
N PRO A 106 -3.07 8.42 13.92
CA PRO A 106 -2.30 9.63 14.11
C PRO A 106 -1.16 9.33 15.10
N ALA A 107 -0.01 9.98 14.91
CA ALA A 107 1.08 9.89 15.87
C ALA A 107 0.49 10.14 17.25
N ALA A 108 0.68 9.22 18.19
CA ALA A 108 0.20 9.38 19.55
C ALA A 108 0.60 10.79 20.02
N PRO A 109 -0.32 11.59 20.57
CA PRO A 109 0.02 12.94 20.98
C PRO A 109 1.17 12.84 21.98
N VAL A 110 2.35 13.34 21.57
CA VAL A 110 3.44 13.58 22.50
C VAL A 110 2.86 14.52 23.54
N ALA A 111 2.59 14.00 24.74
CA ALA A 111 2.07 14.78 25.84
C ALA A 111 2.98 15.99 26.00
N ALA A 112 2.45 17.17 25.69
CA ALA A 112 3.17 18.41 25.86
C ALA A 112 3.55 18.49 27.34
N VAL A 113 4.83 18.32 27.64
CA VAL A 113 5.38 18.59 28.96
C VAL A 113 5.22 20.09 29.16
N THR A 114 4.13 20.50 29.79
CA THR A 114 3.98 21.85 30.31
C THR A 114 5.02 22.02 31.41
N VAL A 115 6.15 22.62 31.07
CA VAL A 115 7.08 23.17 32.06
C VAL A 115 6.39 24.40 32.64
N THR A 116 5.58 24.21 33.68
CA THR A 116 5.12 25.29 34.53
C THR A 116 6.34 25.82 35.26
N LYS A 117 6.72 27.07 34.97
CA LYS A 117 7.76 27.78 35.69
C LYS A 117 7.05 28.62 36.75
N ASP A 118 7.26 28.27 38.02
CA ASP A 118 6.85 29.04 39.20
C ASP A 118 7.45 30.46 39.21
#